data_AF-A0A497GK43-F1
#
_entry.id   AF-A0A497GK43-F1
#
_cell.length_a   1.000
_cell.length_b   1.000
_cell.length_c   1.000
_cell.angle_alpha   90.00
_cell.angle_beta   90.00
_cell.angle_gamma   90.00
#
_symmetry.space_group_name_H-M   'P 1'
#
loop_
_entity.id
_entity.type
_entity.pdbx_description
1 polymer ?
#
loop_
_entity_poly.entity_id
_entity_poly.type
_entity_poly.pdbx_seq_one_letter_code
_entity_poly.pdbx_strand_id
1 'polypeptide(L)'
;MVVVLITLSFISGFLMKMTDLMVEHELCANRILSILSGIAYGLSLAFLLRTTCEVLPTYVAILIAVLICGKVDCYEHGLATGIITLNLLLHGITISRKELFLILMFAIAGIIDEIGNDLVDRGVIKGAVAKVFLYRLVLEVTVLLYSIVAHDYVQWVFLASLDGGYVCCSWVMHHVYVRRQSYH
;
A
#
# COMPACT_ATOMS: atom_id res chain seq x y z
N MET A 1 -17.61 -12.15 -2.12
CA MET A 1 -16.55 -11.70 -1.20
C MET A 1 -15.27 -11.34 -1.96
N VAL A 2 -14.69 -12.26 -2.74
CA VAL A 2 -13.46 -12.01 -3.54
C VAL A 2 -13.55 -10.79 -4.47
N VAL A 3 -14.68 -10.58 -5.16
CA VAL A 3 -14.86 -9.39 -6.02
C VAL A 3 -14.79 -8.09 -5.22
N VAL A 4 -15.40 -8.05 -4.02
CA VAL A 4 -15.36 -6.87 -3.14
C VAL A 4 -13.91 -6.62 -2.68
N LEU A 5 -13.19 -7.68 -2.32
CA LEU A 5 -11.78 -7.61 -1.96
C LEU A 5 -10.94 -6.98 -3.07
N ILE A 6 -11.00 -7.56 -4.28
CA ILE A 6 -10.21 -7.09 -5.44
C ILE A 6 -10.56 -5.64 -5.76
N THR A 7 -11.85 -5.30 -5.87
CA THR A 7 -12.27 -3.96 -6.24
C THR A 7 -11.85 -2.91 -5.21
N LEU A 8 -12.07 -3.17 -3.92
CA LEU A 8 -11.74 -2.19 -2.87
C LEU A 8 -10.23 -2.07 -2.66
N SER A 9 -9.47 -3.16 -2.71
CA SER A 9 -8.01 -3.11 -2.63
C SER A 9 -7.43 -2.34 -3.82
N PHE A 10 -7.90 -2.62 -5.05
CA PHE A 10 -7.51 -1.89 -6.25
C PHE A 10 -7.82 -0.40 -6.16
N ILE A 11 -9.05 -0.03 -5.76
CA ILE A 11 -9.43 1.37 -5.57
C ILE A 11 -8.55 2.03 -4.50
N SER A 12 -8.28 1.32 -3.40
CA SER A 12 -7.44 1.85 -2.32
C SER A 12 -6.01 2.13 -2.78
N GLY A 13 -5.40 1.21 -3.53
CA GLY A 13 -4.06 1.38 -4.08
C GLY A 13 -4.01 2.50 -5.12
N PHE A 14 -5.03 2.60 -5.96
CA PHE A 14 -5.16 3.69 -6.93
C PHE A 14 -5.24 5.06 -6.24
N LEU A 15 -6.12 5.19 -5.23
CA LEU A 15 -6.29 6.43 -4.48
C LEU A 15 -5.03 6.77 -3.68
N MET A 16 -4.34 5.77 -3.11
CA MET A 16 -3.06 5.95 -2.42
C MET A 16 -2.02 6.59 -3.34
N LYS A 17 -1.77 6.01 -4.53
CA LYS A 17 -0.83 6.63 -5.50
C LYS A 17 -1.31 8.00 -5.95
N MET A 18 -2.61 8.19 -6.14
CA MET A 18 -3.13 9.49 -6.51
C MET A 18 -2.84 10.54 -5.42
N THR A 19 -2.96 10.18 -4.14
CA THR A 19 -2.57 11.05 -3.02
C THR A 19 -1.08 11.34 -3.05
N ASP A 20 -0.20 10.34 -3.20
CA ASP A 20 1.26 10.55 -3.30
C ASP A 20 1.58 11.61 -4.37
N LEU A 21 1.04 11.43 -5.58
CA LEU A 21 1.28 12.34 -6.71
C LEU A 21 0.71 13.75 -6.48
N MET A 22 -0.36 13.89 -5.69
CA MET A 22 -0.89 15.20 -5.30
C MET A 22 0.00 15.89 -4.25
N VAL A 23 0.52 15.13 -3.29
CA VAL A 23 1.43 15.62 -2.23
C VAL A 23 2.77 16.04 -2.81
N GLU A 24 3.32 15.25 -3.73
CA GLU A 24 4.58 15.53 -4.44
C GLU A 24 4.45 16.67 -5.48
N HIS A 25 3.28 17.32 -5.55
CA HIS A 25 2.93 18.40 -6.47
C HIS A 25 2.97 18.05 -7.97
N GLU A 26 3.18 16.78 -8.35
CA GLU A 26 3.05 16.31 -9.74
C GLU A 26 1.64 16.53 -10.29
N LEU A 27 0.64 16.38 -9.41
CA LEU A 27 -0.78 16.76 -9.47
C LEU A 27 -1.16 18.16 -9.99
N CYS A 28 -0.35 19.20 -9.73
CA CYS A 28 -0.85 20.59 -9.64
C CYS A 28 -2.21 20.71 -8.88
N ALA A 29 -2.50 19.80 -7.96
CA ALA A 29 -3.77 19.72 -7.26
C ALA A 29 -3.75 20.62 -6.02
N ASN A 30 -4.90 21.20 -5.66
CA ASN A 30 -5.00 21.95 -4.42
C ASN A 30 -4.92 20.99 -3.21
N ARG A 31 -4.28 21.41 -2.13
CA ARG A 31 -4.09 20.65 -0.88
C ARG A 31 -5.37 19.99 -0.35
N ILE A 32 -6.52 20.66 -0.53
CA ILE A 32 -7.83 20.10 -0.14
C ILE A 32 -8.12 18.77 -0.84
N LEU A 33 -7.81 18.65 -2.15
CA LEU A 33 -8.03 17.42 -2.90
C LEU A 33 -7.08 16.30 -2.45
N SER A 34 -5.85 16.65 -2.07
CA SER A 34 -4.90 15.71 -1.48
C SER A 34 -5.43 15.13 -0.16
N ILE A 35 -5.95 15.99 0.71
CA ILE A 35 -6.56 15.57 1.98
C ILE A 35 -7.80 14.69 1.74
N LEU A 36 -8.67 15.08 0.82
CA LEU A 36 -9.88 14.30 0.50
C LEU A 36 -9.54 12.93 -0.09
N SER A 37 -8.51 12.83 -0.94
CA SER A 37 -8.04 11.54 -1.46
C SER A 37 -7.43 10.68 -0.36
N GLY A 38 -6.65 11.29 0.55
CA GLY A 38 -6.13 10.65 1.76
C GLY A 38 -7.23 10.01 2.61
N ILE A 39 -8.26 10.80 2.94
CA ILE A 39 -9.44 10.33 3.69
C ILE A 39 -10.16 9.23 2.92
N ALA A 40 -10.35 9.38 1.61
CA ALA A 40 -11.07 8.40 0.79
C ALA A 40 -10.38 7.04 0.77
N TYR A 41 -9.05 6.98 0.57
CA TYR A 41 -8.33 5.71 0.58
C TYR A 41 -8.27 5.12 2.00
N GLY A 42 -8.13 5.96 3.03
CA GLY A 42 -8.20 5.53 4.43
C GLY A 42 -9.53 4.87 4.79
N LEU A 43 -10.65 5.48 4.38
CA LEU A 43 -11.99 4.91 4.57
C LEU A 43 -12.20 3.64 3.76
N SER A 44 -11.69 3.58 2.53
CA SER A 44 -11.77 2.40 1.66
C SER A 44 -11.04 1.20 2.30
N LEU A 45 -9.80 1.38 2.76
CA LEU A 45 -9.05 0.34 3.47
C LEU A 45 -9.70 -0.04 4.79
N ALA A 46 -10.18 0.93 5.58
CA ALA A 46 -10.88 0.65 6.83
C ALA A 46 -12.15 -0.19 6.60
N PHE A 47 -12.93 0.12 5.56
CA PHE A 47 -14.10 -0.68 5.19
C PHE A 47 -13.72 -2.09 4.70
N LEU A 48 -12.64 -2.19 3.92
CA LEU A 48 -12.11 -3.47 3.46
C LEU A 48 -11.68 -4.37 4.63
N LEU A 49 -10.89 -3.84 5.57
CA LEU A 49 -10.41 -4.59 6.73
C LEU A 49 -11.55 -5.03 7.64
N ARG A 50 -12.62 -4.23 7.73
CA ARG A 50 -13.84 -4.58 8.47
C ARG A 50 -14.64 -5.70 7.81
N THR A 51 -14.60 -5.81 6.48
CA THR A 51 -15.37 -6.80 5.71
C THR A 51 -14.57 -8.04 5.37
N THR A 52 -13.24 -8.00 5.47
CA THR A 52 -12.34 -9.12 5.17
C THR A 52 -11.19 -9.15 6.16
N CYS A 53 -11.43 -9.67 7.37
CA CYS A 53 -10.42 -9.72 8.43
C CYS A 53 -9.19 -10.59 8.08
N GLU A 54 -9.32 -11.51 7.13
CA GLU A 54 -8.25 -12.41 6.66
C GLU A 54 -7.02 -11.67 6.11
N VAL A 55 -7.20 -10.44 5.61
CA VAL A 55 -6.11 -9.62 5.04
C VAL A 55 -5.40 -8.76 6.09
N LEU A 56 -5.89 -8.75 7.32
CA LEU A 56 -5.36 -7.95 8.40
C LEU A 56 -3.86 -8.18 8.65
N PRO A 57 -3.32 -9.43 8.64
CA PRO A 57 -1.91 -9.63 8.89
C PRO A 57 -1.01 -8.93 7.88
N THR A 58 -1.35 -9.02 6.58
CA THR A 58 -0.61 -8.32 5.52
C THR A 58 -0.74 -6.80 5.66
N TYR A 59 -1.93 -6.28 5.93
CA TYR A 59 -2.10 -4.84 6.09
C TYR A 59 -1.32 -4.28 7.30
N VAL A 60 -1.44 -4.92 8.46
CA VAL A 60 -0.72 -4.49 9.68
C VAL A 60 0.78 -4.60 9.48
N ALA A 61 1.26 -5.61 8.76
CA ALA A 61 2.66 -5.73 8.38
C ALA A 61 3.15 -4.56 7.51
N ILE A 62 2.39 -4.17 6.48
CA ILE A 62 2.69 -2.99 5.66
C ILE A 62 2.72 -1.74 6.53
N LEU A 63 1.72 -1.56 7.40
CA LEU A 63 1.64 -0.42 8.31
C LEU A 63 2.87 -0.33 9.23
N ILE A 64 3.29 -1.45 9.80
CA ILE A 64 4.50 -1.53 10.63
C ILE A 64 5.74 -1.13 9.82
N ALA A 65 5.88 -1.65 8.59
CA ALA A 65 7.02 -1.34 7.73
C ALA A 65 7.10 0.16 7.41
N VAL A 66 6.01 0.76 6.96
CA VAL A 66 5.99 2.20 6.61
C VAL A 66 6.21 3.10 7.83
N LEU A 67 5.73 2.71 9.01
CA LEU A 67 5.97 3.47 10.25
C LEU A 67 7.44 3.38 10.70
N ILE A 68 8.03 2.19 10.66
CA ILE A 68 9.44 1.98 11.03
C ILE A 68 10.37 2.73 10.07
N CYS A 69 10.07 2.71 8.78
CA CYS A 69 10.85 3.39 7.75
C CYS A 69 10.52 4.88 7.62
N GLY A 70 9.58 5.41 8.43
CA GLY A 70 9.24 6.83 8.44
C GLY A 70 8.58 7.33 7.14
N LYS A 71 7.94 6.44 6.38
CA LYS A 71 7.27 6.76 5.10
C LYS A 71 5.93 7.48 5.28
N VAL A 72 5.42 7.58 6.51
CA VAL A 72 4.27 8.42 6.85
C VAL A 72 4.79 9.80 7.25
N ASP A 73 5.17 10.59 6.25
CA ASP A 73 5.82 11.89 6.42
C ASP A 73 4.90 13.09 6.14
N CYS A 74 3.74 12.86 5.52
CA CYS A 74 2.76 13.90 5.20
C CYS A 74 1.43 13.77 5.97
N TYR A 75 0.69 14.88 6.04
CA TYR A 75 -0.56 14.97 6.80
C TYR A 75 -1.65 14.05 6.23
N GLU A 76 -1.68 13.91 4.91
CA GLU A 76 -2.64 13.11 4.15
C GLU A 76 -2.50 11.62 4.47
N HIS A 77 -1.27 11.08 4.44
CA HIS A 77 -1.00 9.70 4.84
C HIS A 77 -1.19 9.48 6.34
N GLY A 78 -0.85 10.48 7.16
CA GLY A 78 -1.12 10.46 8.60
C GLY A 78 -2.62 10.34 8.91
N LEU A 79 -3.47 11.11 8.22
CA LEU A 79 -4.92 11.03 8.36
C LEU A 79 -5.47 9.66 7.96
N ALA A 80 -5.07 9.14 6.81
CA ALA A 80 -5.53 7.83 6.35
C ALA A 80 -5.10 6.71 7.32
N THR A 81 -3.85 6.75 7.77
CA THR A 81 -3.32 5.83 8.77
C THR A 81 -4.10 5.91 10.08
N GLY A 82 -4.43 7.13 10.52
CA GLY A 82 -5.25 7.37 11.71
C GLY A 82 -6.67 6.81 11.58
N ILE A 83 -7.32 7.02 10.43
CA ILE A 83 -8.67 6.46 10.13
C ILE A 83 -8.64 4.94 10.22
N ILE A 84 -7.65 4.30 9.58
CA ILE A 84 -7.56 2.85 9.57
C ILE A 84 -7.25 2.32 10.97
N THR A 85 -6.28 2.91 11.67
CA THR A 85 -5.93 2.51 13.05
C THR A 85 -7.11 2.66 14.00
N LEU A 86 -7.84 3.78 13.94
CA LEU A 86 -9.05 3.99 14.75
C LEU A 86 -10.11 2.93 14.44
N ASN A 87 -10.30 2.58 13.17
CA ASN A 87 -11.22 1.51 12.78
C ASN A 87 -10.84 0.17 13.40
N LEU A 88 -9.55 -0.20 13.34
CA LEU A 88 -9.04 -1.44 13.94
C LEU A 88 -9.28 -1.49 15.46
N LEU A 89 -9.05 -0.37 16.16
CA LEU A 89 -9.30 -0.25 17.60
C LEU A 89 -10.79 -0.40 17.95
N LEU A 90 -11.67 0.28 17.21
CA LEU A 90 -13.12 0.21 17.42
C LEU A 90 -13.70 -1.18 17.12
N HIS A 91 -13.04 -1.95 16.24
CA HIS A 91 -13.47 -3.30 15.89
C HIS A 91 -13.05 -4.36 16.93
N GLY A 92 -12.21 -4.01 17.90
CA GLY A 92 -11.80 -4.92 18.98
C GLY A 92 -11.05 -6.15 18.50
N ILE A 93 -10.21 -5.99 17.47
CA ILE A 93 -9.53 -7.11 16.83
C ILE A 93 -8.58 -7.80 17.80
N THR A 94 -8.77 -9.10 17.97
CA THR A 94 -7.87 -9.98 18.70
C THR A 94 -6.89 -10.64 17.74
N ILE A 95 -5.59 -10.44 17.96
CA ILE A 95 -4.54 -11.04 17.15
C ILE A 95 -4.19 -12.40 17.76
N SER A 96 -4.46 -13.48 17.02
CA SER A 96 -4.03 -14.83 17.39
C SER A 96 -2.51 -15.01 17.25
N ARG A 97 -1.95 -16.05 17.88
CA ARG A 97 -0.51 -16.36 17.73
C ARG A 97 -0.09 -16.62 16.27
N LYS A 98 -0.98 -17.24 15.48
CA LYS A 98 -0.75 -17.49 14.05
C LYS A 98 -0.65 -16.17 13.30
N GLU A 99 -1.60 -15.26 13.51
CA GLU A 99 -1.61 -13.95 12.85
C GLU A 99 -0.41 -13.11 13.28
N LEU A 100 -0.02 -13.15 14.55
CA LEU A 100 1.19 -12.47 15.02
C LEU A 100 2.44 -12.93 14.26
N PHE A 101 2.60 -14.24 14.06
CA PHE A 101 3.71 -14.78 13.27
C PHE A 101 3.68 -14.27 11.82
N LEU A 102 2.50 -14.23 11.19
CA LEU A 102 2.36 -13.70 9.82
C LEU A 102 2.68 -12.20 9.76
N ILE A 103 2.19 -11.43 10.71
CA ILE A 103 2.48 -9.99 10.82
C ILE A 103 3.99 -9.77 10.90
N LEU A 104 4.70 -10.50 11.77
CA LEU A 104 6.14 -10.35 11.91
C LEU A 104 6.89 -10.73 10.62
N MET A 105 6.51 -11.86 10.01
CA MET A 105 7.14 -12.34 8.77
C MET A 105 6.94 -11.35 7.62
N PHE A 106 5.72 -10.90 7.39
CA PHE A 106 5.41 -9.92 6.36
C PHE A 106 5.97 -8.54 6.67
N ALA A 107 6.02 -8.12 7.95
CA ALA A 107 6.59 -6.83 8.32
C ALA A 107 8.09 -6.81 8.02
N ILE A 108 8.82 -7.90 8.31
CA ILE A 108 10.25 -8.01 7.95
C ILE A 108 10.42 -7.89 6.43
N ALA A 109 9.61 -8.59 5.64
CA ALA A 109 9.67 -8.50 4.18
C ALA A 109 9.38 -7.07 3.68
N GLY A 110 8.35 -6.41 4.23
CA GLY A 110 8.01 -5.02 3.91
C GLY A 110 9.10 -4.02 4.31
N ILE A 111 9.74 -4.20 5.47
CA ILE A 111 10.87 -3.35 5.90
C ILE A 111 12.05 -3.51 4.94
N ILE A 112 12.33 -4.74 4.49
CA ILE A 112 13.38 -4.99 3.50
C ILE A 112 13.07 -4.27 2.19
N ASP A 113 11.81 -4.30 1.73
CA ASP A 113 11.40 -3.55 0.54
C ASP A 113 11.60 -2.05 0.70
N GLU A 114 11.16 -1.46 1.82
CA GLU A 114 11.29 -0.01 2.06
C GLU A 114 12.76 0.43 2.17
N ILE A 115 13.59 -0.32 2.91
CA ILE A 115 15.03 -0.03 2.99
C ILE A 115 15.70 -0.20 1.62
N GLY A 116 15.34 -1.25 0.89
CA GLY A 116 15.87 -1.50 -0.44
C GLY A 116 15.48 -0.39 -1.42
N ASN A 117 14.25 0.11 -1.33
CA ASN A 117 13.75 1.22 -2.13
C ASN A 117 14.56 2.50 -1.87
N ASP A 118 14.79 2.86 -0.61
CA ASP A 118 15.65 4.00 -0.23
C ASP A 118 17.09 3.87 -0.75
N LEU A 119 17.65 2.66 -0.74
CA LEU A 119 18.99 2.39 -1.26
C LEU A 119 19.06 2.51 -2.79
N VAL A 120 17.97 2.18 -3.49
CA VAL A 120 17.85 2.41 -4.94
C VAL A 120 17.80 3.91 -5.23
N ASP A 121 16.99 4.68 -4.50
CA ASP A 121 16.87 6.13 -4.68
C ASP A 121 18.19 6.87 -4.42
N ARG A 122 18.99 6.38 -3.46
CA ARG A 122 20.36 6.88 -3.21
C ARG A 122 21.39 6.43 -4.24
N GLY A 123 20.99 5.63 -5.23
CA GLY A 123 21.86 5.10 -6.29
C GLY A 123 22.86 4.03 -5.84
N VAL A 124 22.65 3.43 -4.66
CA VAL A 124 23.52 2.36 -4.13
C VAL A 124 23.26 1.04 -4.84
N ILE A 125 21.97 0.71 -5.06
CA ILE A 125 21.54 -0.49 -5.77
C ILE A 125 21.17 -0.11 -7.21
N LYS A 126 21.67 -0.86 -8.19
CA LYS A 126 21.44 -0.60 -9.63
C LYS A 126 21.08 -1.87 -10.39
N GLY A 127 20.59 -1.70 -11.62
CA GLY A 127 20.30 -2.79 -12.54
C GLY A 127 19.01 -3.55 -12.22
N ALA A 128 18.97 -4.85 -12.48
CA ALA A 128 17.76 -5.67 -12.32
C ALA A 128 17.31 -5.78 -10.85
N VAL A 129 18.25 -5.78 -9.90
CA VAL A 129 17.97 -5.85 -8.46
C VAL A 129 17.23 -4.61 -7.97
N ALA A 130 17.52 -3.43 -8.54
CA ALA A 130 16.80 -2.21 -8.20
C ALA A 130 15.30 -2.33 -8.50
N LYS A 131 14.91 -3.05 -9.58
CA LYS A 131 13.50 -3.26 -9.92
C LYS A 131 12.76 -4.07 -8.86
N VAL A 132 13.43 -4.99 -8.18
CA VAL A 132 12.82 -5.80 -7.11
C VAL A 132 12.30 -4.90 -6.00
N PHE A 133 13.13 -3.95 -5.57
CA PHE A 133 12.78 -3.02 -4.48
C PHE A 133 11.88 -1.86 -4.94
N LEU A 134 11.98 -1.42 -6.20
CA LEU A 134 11.08 -0.40 -6.76
C LEU A 134 9.64 -0.88 -6.86
N TYR A 135 9.44 -2.17 -7.17
CA TYR A 135 8.10 -2.79 -7.25
C TYR A 135 7.69 -3.53 -5.98
N ARG A 136 8.43 -3.40 -4.87
CA ARG A 136 8.14 -4.06 -3.58
C ARG A 136 7.90 -5.57 -3.69
N LEU A 137 8.72 -6.23 -4.53
CA LEU A 137 8.52 -7.65 -4.84
C LEU A 137 8.90 -8.58 -3.68
N VAL A 138 9.65 -8.13 -2.67
CA VAL A 138 10.05 -9.01 -1.55
C VAL A 138 8.82 -9.39 -0.72
N LEU A 139 7.99 -8.42 -0.36
CA LEU A 139 6.73 -8.64 0.34
C LEU A 139 5.77 -9.46 -0.53
N GLU A 140 5.60 -9.09 -1.80
CA GLU A 140 4.66 -9.78 -2.69
C GLU A 140 5.02 -11.26 -2.88
N VAL A 141 6.30 -11.57 -3.11
CA VAL A 141 6.79 -12.94 -3.19
C VAL A 141 6.66 -13.68 -1.86
N THR A 142 6.94 -13.02 -0.73
CA THR A 142 6.80 -13.63 0.60
C THR A 142 5.34 -14.02 0.88
N VAL A 143 4.40 -13.13 0.58
CA VAL A 143 2.97 -13.40 0.74
C VAL A 143 2.52 -14.48 -0.25
N LEU A 144 3.01 -14.48 -1.49
CA LEU A 144 2.70 -15.52 -2.47
C LEU A 144 3.18 -16.91 -2.02
N LEU A 145 4.43 -17.02 -1.54
CA LEU A 145 4.99 -18.27 -1.04
C LEU A 145 4.19 -18.78 0.17
N TYR A 146 3.81 -17.89 1.09
CA TYR A 146 2.89 -18.23 2.17
C TYR A 146 1.56 -18.75 1.63
N SER A 147 0.95 -18.05 0.68
CA SER A 147 -0.34 -18.42 0.09
C SER A 147 -0.32 -19.79 -0.57
N ILE A 148 0.78 -20.15 -1.26
CA ILE A 148 0.95 -21.48 -1.87
C ILE A 148 1.05 -22.57 -0.79
N VAL A 149 1.86 -22.37 0.25
CA VAL A 149 2.09 -23.37 1.30
C VAL A 149 0.87 -23.54 2.21
N ALA A 150 0.21 -22.44 2.56
CA ALA A 150 -0.94 -22.42 3.46
C ALA A 150 -2.28 -22.66 2.74
N HIS A 151 -2.28 -22.68 1.40
CA HIS A 151 -3.48 -22.68 0.55
C HIS A 151 -4.45 -21.51 0.84
N ASP A 152 -3.92 -20.38 1.32
CA ASP A 152 -4.67 -19.15 1.61
C ASP A 152 -4.22 -18.03 0.68
N TYR A 153 -4.94 -17.87 -0.42
CA TYR A 153 -4.63 -16.88 -1.46
C TYR A 153 -5.22 -15.50 -1.17
N VAL A 154 -6.01 -15.33 -0.10
CA VAL A 154 -6.75 -14.08 0.15
C VAL A 154 -5.78 -12.92 0.40
N GLN A 155 -4.72 -13.17 1.17
CA GLN A 155 -3.69 -12.17 1.47
C GLN A 155 -2.89 -11.75 0.24
N TRP A 156 -2.55 -12.70 -0.64
CA TRP A 156 -1.85 -12.38 -1.88
C TRP A 156 -2.74 -11.64 -2.87
N VAL A 157 -4.00 -12.08 -3.04
CA VAL A 157 -4.96 -11.39 -3.93
C VAL A 157 -5.20 -9.95 -3.47
N PHE A 158 -5.30 -9.73 -2.15
CA PHE A 158 -5.37 -8.40 -1.57
C PHE A 158 -4.17 -7.53 -1.99
N LEU A 159 -2.96 -8.02 -1.75
CA LEU A 159 -1.73 -7.28 -2.01
C LEU A 159 -1.54 -7.01 -3.51
N ALA A 160 -1.67 -8.03 -4.35
CA ALA A 160 -1.55 -7.90 -5.81
C ALA A 160 -2.59 -6.94 -6.39
N SER A 161 -3.81 -6.92 -5.85
CA SER A 161 -4.84 -5.98 -6.29
C SER A 161 -4.55 -4.55 -5.83
N LEU A 162 -4.06 -4.37 -4.60
CA LEU A 162 -3.61 -3.08 -4.07
C LEU A 162 -2.48 -2.50 -4.94
N ASP A 163 -1.44 -3.29 -5.20
CA ASP A 163 -0.30 -2.88 -6.02
C ASP A 163 -0.69 -2.67 -7.48
N GLY A 164 -1.59 -3.49 -8.02
CA GLY A 164 -2.17 -3.30 -9.35
C GLY A 164 -2.88 -1.95 -9.48
N GLY A 165 -3.63 -1.54 -8.46
CA GLY A 165 -4.26 -0.22 -8.39
C GLY A 165 -3.24 0.92 -8.36
N TYR A 166 -2.20 0.76 -7.55
CA TYR A 166 -1.11 1.73 -7.39
C TYR A 166 -0.36 1.95 -8.72
N VAL A 167 0.07 0.86 -9.37
CA VAL A 167 0.77 0.90 -10.67
C VAL A 167 -0.14 1.44 -11.78
N CYS A 168 -1.42 1.05 -11.79
CA CYS A 168 -2.38 1.57 -12.76
C CYS A 168 -2.52 3.09 -12.66
N CYS A 169 -2.65 3.63 -11.44
CA CYS A 169 -2.70 5.08 -11.22
C CYS A 169 -1.46 5.79 -11.76
N SER A 170 -0.26 5.27 -11.43
CA SER A 170 1.00 5.83 -11.94
C SER A 170 1.04 5.85 -13.47
N TRP A 171 0.63 4.77 -14.12
CA TRP A 171 0.58 4.68 -15.58
C TRP A 171 -0.42 5.67 -16.20
N VAL A 172 -1.65 5.74 -15.66
CA VAL A 172 -2.71 6.65 -16.14
C VAL A 172 -2.27 8.11 -15.99
N MET A 173 -1.78 8.49 -14.81
CA MET A 173 -1.39 9.86 -14.54
C MET A 173 -0.18 10.29 -15.35
N HIS A 174 0.81 9.43 -15.53
CA HIS A 174 1.95 9.72 -16.41
C HIS A 174 1.48 10.01 -17.86
N HIS A 175 0.55 9.23 -18.40
CA HIS A 175 0.02 9.47 -19.76
C HIS A 175 -0.79 10.77 -19.86
N VAL A 176 -1.52 11.14 -18.81
CA VAL A 176 -2.31 12.38 -18.77
C VAL A 176 -1.41 13.61 -18.61
N TYR A 177 -0.37 13.54 -17.76
CA TYR A 177 0.51 14.67 -17.45
C TYR A 177 1.54 14.95 -18.55
N VAL A 178 2.18 13.91 -19.12
CA VAL A 178 3.11 14.09 -20.24
C VAL A 178 2.41 14.70 -21.45
N ARG A 179 1.13 14.38 -21.68
CA ARG A 179 0.34 15.03 -22.73
C ARG A 179 0.08 16.51 -22.45
N ARG A 180 -0.12 16.93 -21.19
CA ARG A 180 -0.39 18.34 -20.86
C ARG A 180 0.85 19.25 -20.97
N GLN A 181 2.05 18.76 -20.69
CA GLN A 181 3.28 19.55 -20.87
C GLN A 181 3.69 19.75 -22.34
N SER A 182 3.15 18.98 -23.28
CA SER A 182 3.44 19.12 -24.72
C SER A 182 2.62 20.24 -25.40
N TYR A 183 1.71 20.91 -24.68
CA TYR A 183 0.85 21.98 -25.19
C TYR A 183 1.16 23.36 -24.57
N HIS A 184 2.25 23.46 -23.80
CA HIS A 184 2.81 24.72 -23.30
C HIS A 184 4.21 24.91 -23.86
#